data_AF-A0A2V3ISA7-F1
#
_entry.id   AF-A0A2V3ISA7-F1
#
_cell.length_a   1.000
_cell.length_b   1.000
_cell.length_c   1.000
_cell.angle_alpha   90.00
_cell.angle_beta   90.00
_cell.angle_gamma   90.00
#
_symmetry.space_group_name_H-M   'P 1'
#
loop_
_entity.id
_entity.type
_entity.pdbx_description
1 polymer ?
#
loop_
_entity_poly.entity_id
_entity_poly.type
_entity_poly.pdbx_seq_one_letter_code
_entity_poly.pdbx_strand_id
1 'polypeptide(L)'
;MTIYFEWNPTYGHMASAVKLKRTRYGDYCAADNEVIELLGNDISNNGGDWFELDLEAALERNFIRRFTRIGLIAGWKGEKVAQKGAVQVFVRDKESPQVNPDGDLHLFFDPGSHQPASGCPYHEVGSVQIVRTAKYTRITLMGKYFQW
;
A
#
# COMPACT_ATOMS: atom_id res chain seq x y z
N MET A 1 3.19 10.44 -0.38
CA MET A 1 3.10 9.30 -1.34
C MET A 1 1.76 8.64 -1.10
N THR A 2 0.97 8.48 -2.16
CA THR A 2 -0.37 7.87 -2.05
C THR A 2 -0.32 6.44 -2.58
N ILE A 3 -0.95 5.52 -1.87
CA ILE A 3 -1.14 4.13 -2.27
C ILE A 3 -2.64 3.92 -2.42
N TYR A 4 -3.08 3.53 -3.61
CA TYR A 4 -4.48 3.29 -3.94
C TYR A 4 -4.67 1.82 -4.29
N PHE A 5 -5.49 1.10 -3.53
CA PHE A 5 -5.97 -0.22 -3.89
C PHE A 5 -7.30 -0.09 -4.61
N GLU A 6 -7.47 -0.82 -5.70
CA GLU A 6 -8.67 -0.81 -6.54
C GLU A 6 -9.15 -2.25 -6.79
N TRP A 7 -10.46 -2.46 -6.73
CA TRP A 7 -11.10 -3.74 -7.04
C TRP A 7 -12.51 -3.54 -7.58
N ASN A 8 -13.03 -4.53 -8.29
CA ASN A 8 -14.42 -4.46 -8.72
C ASN A 8 -15.36 -4.88 -7.57
N PRO A 9 -16.21 -3.98 -7.04
CA PRO A 9 -17.04 -4.22 -5.86
C PRO A 9 -18.17 -5.24 -6.12
N THR A 10 -18.51 -5.54 -7.38
CA THR A 10 -19.47 -6.60 -7.74
C THR A 10 -19.00 -7.97 -7.24
N TYR A 11 -17.69 -8.16 -7.07
CA TYR A 11 -17.08 -9.40 -6.61
C TYR A 11 -16.89 -9.44 -5.09
N GLY A 12 -17.33 -8.41 -4.36
CA GLY A 12 -17.29 -8.35 -2.91
C GLY A 12 -16.44 -7.18 -2.39
N HIS A 13 -16.18 -7.21 -1.09
CA HIS A 13 -15.40 -6.21 -0.39
C HIS A 13 -13.97 -6.73 -0.18
N MET A 14 -13.00 -6.10 -0.84
CA MET A 14 -11.59 -6.33 -0.55
C MET A 14 -11.14 -5.40 0.58
N ALA A 15 -10.48 -5.95 1.59
CA ALA A 15 -9.81 -5.13 2.59
C ALA A 15 -8.35 -4.98 2.21
N SER A 16 -7.80 -3.80 2.44
CA SER A 16 -6.37 -3.56 2.26
C SER A 16 -5.73 -2.89 3.48
N ALA A 17 -4.41 -2.96 3.53
CA ALA A 17 -3.60 -2.30 4.54
C ALA A 17 -2.19 -2.04 4.02
N VAL A 18 -1.53 -1.08 4.64
CA VAL A 18 -0.12 -0.78 4.40
C VAL A 18 0.69 -1.19 5.62
N LYS A 19 1.75 -1.97 5.39
CA LYS A 19 2.62 -2.49 6.45
C LYS A 19 4.02 -1.90 6.38
N LEU A 20 4.40 -1.03 7.31
CA LEU A 20 5.80 -0.63 7.42
C LEU A 20 6.59 -1.77 8.07
N LYS A 21 7.60 -2.28 7.37
CA LYS A 21 8.42 -3.39 7.84
C LYS A 21 9.72 -2.91 8.44
N ARG A 22 10.18 -3.57 9.51
CA ARG A 22 11.47 -3.29 10.16
C ARG A 22 11.62 -1.83 10.59
N THR A 23 10.54 -1.23 11.08
CA THR A 23 10.59 0.11 11.67
C THR A 23 11.16 0.07 13.09
N ARG A 24 11.41 1.24 13.68
CA ARG A 24 11.78 1.35 15.11
C ARG A 24 10.76 0.69 16.05
N TYR A 25 9.49 0.62 15.64
CA TYR A 25 8.37 0.12 16.44
C TYR A 25 7.91 -1.29 16.03
N GLY A 26 8.70 -1.99 15.20
CA GLY A 26 8.36 -3.31 14.67
C GLY A 26 7.57 -3.25 13.36
N ASP A 27 6.91 -4.37 13.05
CA ASP A 27 6.10 -4.58 11.86
C ASP A 27 4.67 -4.09 12.15
N TYR A 28 4.27 -2.97 11.56
CA TYR A 28 2.99 -2.31 11.88
C TYR A 28 2.09 -2.23 10.66
N CYS A 29 0.82 -2.65 10.80
CA CYS A 29 -0.20 -2.45 9.79
C CYS A 29 -1.09 -1.28 10.15
N ALA A 30 -1.10 -0.27 9.29
CA ALA A 30 -1.85 0.94 9.53
C ALA A 30 -3.18 0.92 8.78
N ALA A 31 -4.25 1.21 9.52
CA ALA A 31 -5.33 2.05 9.02
C ALA A 31 -5.05 3.53 9.35
N ASP A 32 -4.27 3.86 10.40
CA ASP A 32 -3.90 5.24 10.73
C ASP A 32 -2.72 5.28 11.72
N ASN A 33 -1.74 6.18 11.55
CA ASN A 33 -0.66 6.50 12.49
C ASN A 33 -0.04 7.88 12.18
N GLU A 34 1.04 8.23 12.90
CA GLU A 34 1.72 9.54 12.77
C GLU A 34 2.26 9.88 11.37
N VAL A 35 2.37 8.91 10.46
CA VAL A 35 2.96 9.09 9.12
C VAL A 35 2.15 8.41 8.01
N ILE A 36 1.20 7.54 8.34
CA ILE A 36 0.27 6.87 7.40
C ILE A 36 -1.15 7.21 7.80
N GLU A 37 -1.94 7.73 6.87
CA GLU A 37 -3.36 8.02 7.05
C GLU A 37 -4.19 7.21 6.04
N LEU A 38 -5.31 6.60 6.48
CA LEU A 38 -6.33 6.08 5.57
C LEU A 38 -7.25 7.24 5.18
N LEU A 39 -7.12 7.70 3.94
CA LEU A 39 -7.91 8.82 3.41
C LEU A 39 -9.34 8.41 3.05
N GLY A 40 -9.58 7.13 2.76
CA GLY A 40 -10.90 6.64 2.40
C GLY A 40 -10.97 5.13 2.21
N ASN A 41 -12.16 4.60 2.42
CA ASN A 41 -12.58 3.23 2.10
C ASN A 41 -13.90 3.35 1.33
N ASP A 42 -13.85 3.13 0.02
CA ASP A 42 -15.01 3.14 -0.87
C ASP A 42 -15.37 1.71 -1.23
N ILE A 43 -16.45 1.22 -0.64
CA ILE A 43 -17.03 -0.09 -0.96
C ILE A 43 -18.03 -0.03 -2.13
N SER A 44 -18.24 1.16 -2.70
CA SER A 44 -19.15 1.43 -3.81
C SER A 44 -18.38 1.58 -5.13
N ASN A 45 -18.86 2.36 -6.10
CA ASN A 45 -18.37 2.44 -7.49
C ASN A 45 -16.83 2.32 -7.61
N ASN A 46 -16.37 1.27 -8.29
CA ASN A 46 -14.95 0.93 -8.53
C ASN A 46 -14.11 0.50 -7.32
N GLY A 47 -14.69 0.36 -6.12
CA GLY A 47 -14.12 -0.32 -4.95
C GLY A 47 -12.68 0.08 -4.62
N GLY A 48 -12.43 0.88 -3.59
CA GLY A 48 -11.09 1.39 -3.35
C GLY A 48 -10.73 1.76 -1.92
N ASP A 49 -9.45 1.62 -1.59
CA ASP A 49 -8.86 2.08 -0.33
C ASP A 49 -7.66 2.98 -0.63
N TRP A 50 -7.61 4.16 0.00
CA TRP A 50 -6.55 5.14 -0.21
C TRP A 50 -5.74 5.35 1.07
N PHE A 51 -4.43 5.19 0.95
CA PHE A 51 -3.49 5.47 2.03
C PHE A 51 -2.56 6.60 1.62
N GLU A 52 -2.40 7.57 2.48
CA GLU A 52 -1.36 8.59 2.36
C GLU A 52 -0.22 8.29 3.31
N LEU A 53 0.99 8.26 2.77
CA LEU A 53 2.23 8.20 3.53
C LEU A 53 2.94 9.55 3.39
N ASP A 54 3.05 10.29 4.48
CA ASP A 54 3.90 11.47 4.54
C ASP A 54 5.38 11.00 4.59
N LEU A 55 6.03 11.03 3.42
CA LEU A 55 7.42 10.60 3.29
C LEU A 55 8.39 11.51 4.06
N GLU A 56 8.07 12.80 4.21
CA GLU A 56 8.92 13.74 4.92
C GLU A 56 8.83 13.49 6.43
N ALA A 57 7.61 13.45 6.97
CA ALA A 57 7.40 13.12 8.38
C ALA A 57 7.95 11.72 8.72
N ALA A 58 7.79 10.74 7.82
CA ALA A 58 8.36 9.41 7.99
C ALA A 58 9.89 9.38 8.01
N LEU A 59 10.55 10.32 7.33
CA LEU A 59 12.00 10.47 7.38
C LEU A 59 12.45 11.15 8.68
N GLU A 60 11.85 12.27 9.04
CA GLU A 60 12.15 13.02 10.26
C GLU A 60 12.00 12.14 11.51
N ARG A 61 10.94 11.32 11.54
CA ARG A 61 10.61 10.41 12.65
C ARG A 61 11.31 9.04 12.55
N ASN A 62 12.20 8.84 11.58
CA ASN A 62 12.98 7.60 11.37
C ASN A 62 12.14 6.33 11.09
N PHE A 63 10.93 6.46 10.53
CA PHE A 63 10.15 5.33 10.01
C PHE A 63 10.71 4.80 8.70
N ILE A 64 11.27 5.68 7.86
CA ILE A 64 11.95 5.33 6.61
C ILE A 64 13.45 5.60 6.76
N ARG A 65 14.28 4.66 6.31
CA ARG A 65 15.74 4.71 6.38
C ARG A 65 16.34 4.65 4.97
N ARG A 66 17.65 4.45 4.88
CA ARG A 66 18.38 4.26 3.62
C ARG A 66 17.76 3.16 2.74
N PHE A 67 17.27 2.10 3.35
CA PHE A 67 16.51 1.04 2.70
C PHE A 67 15.27 0.75 3.54
N THR A 68 14.10 0.94 2.94
CA THR A 68 12.82 0.65 3.58
C THR A 68 11.93 -0.14 2.63
N ARG A 69 11.19 -1.10 3.19
CA ARG A 69 10.18 -1.87 2.49
C ARG A 69 8.84 -1.66 3.17
N ILE A 70 7.86 -1.29 2.36
CA ILE A 70 6.47 -1.12 2.74
C ILE A 70 5.70 -2.28 2.11
N GLY A 71 5.14 -3.16 2.93
CA GLY A 71 4.28 -4.24 2.48
C GLY A 71 2.92 -3.69 2.04
N LEU A 72 2.46 -4.14 0.89
CA LEU A 72 1.12 -3.88 0.38
C LEU A 72 0.29 -5.12 0.67
N ILE A 73 -0.74 -4.96 1.49
CA ILE A 73 -1.51 -6.05 2.04
C ILE A 73 -2.94 -5.93 1.50
N ALA A 74 -3.48 -7.02 0.95
CA ALA A 74 -4.85 -7.07 0.49
C ALA A 74 -5.45 -8.47 0.68
N GLY A 75 -6.78 -8.56 0.75
CA GLY A 75 -7.51 -9.82 0.82
C GLY A 75 -9.01 -9.62 0.72
N TRP A 76 -9.71 -10.56 0.08
CA TRP A 76 -11.18 -10.58 0.07
C TRP A 76 -11.72 -10.84 1.47
N LYS A 77 -12.71 -10.03 1.90
CA LYS A 77 -13.49 -10.33 3.10
C LYS A 77 -14.44 -11.49 2.79
N GLY A 78 -14.17 -12.66 3.37
CA GLY A 78 -14.96 -13.88 3.15
C GLY A 78 -14.27 -14.85 2.21
N GLU A 79 -15.04 -15.49 1.31
CA GLU A 79 -14.51 -16.50 0.40
C GLU A 79 -13.63 -15.90 -0.70
N LYS A 80 -12.71 -16.72 -1.23
CA LYS A 80 -11.83 -16.30 -2.31
C LYS A 80 -12.65 -16.09 -3.56
N VAL A 81 -12.52 -14.91 -4.15
CA VAL A 81 -13.10 -14.62 -5.46
C VAL A 81 -12.02 -14.64 -6.53
N ALA A 82 -12.31 -15.22 -7.68
CA ALA A 82 -11.41 -15.32 -8.83
C ALA A 82 -11.28 -13.98 -9.59
N GLN A 83 -11.05 -12.89 -8.87
CA GLN A 83 -10.89 -11.54 -9.39
C GLN A 83 -9.57 -10.95 -8.87
N LYS A 84 -8.89 -10.20 -9.74
CA LYS A 84 -7.63 -9.52 -9.44
C LYS A 84 -7.87 -8.09 -8.97
N GLY A 85 -7.21 -7.70 -7.89
CA GLY A 85 -7.10 -6.30 -7.50
C GLY A 85 -5.97 -5.60 -8.27
N ALA A 86 -5.97 -4.27 -8.21
CA ALA A 86 -4.87 -3.43 -8.66
C ALA A 86 -4.39 -2.54 -7.50
N VAL A 87 -3.10 -2.21 -7.50
CA VAL A 87 -2.53 -1.19 -6.62
C VAL A 87 -1.75 -0.19 -7.45
N GLN A 88 -2.02 1.07 -7.18
CA GLN A 88 -1.40 2.21 -7.82
C GLN A 88 -0.64 3.00 -6.74
N VAL A 89 0.61 3.36 -7.01
CA VAL A 89 1.43 4.16 -6.10
C VAL A 89 1.79 5.46 -6.79
N PHE A 90 1.35 6.56 -6.17
CA PHE A 90 1.61 7.91 -6.61
C PHE A 90 2.67 8.55 -5.73
N VAL A 91 3.82 8.88 -6.32
CA VAL A 91 4.86 9.64 -5.63
C VAL A 91 4.67 11.11 -5.98
N ARG A 92 4.18 11.89 -5.01
CA ARG A 92 3.98 13.34 -5.17
C ARG A 92 5.07 14.09 -4.43
N ASP A 93 5.46 15.23 -5.01
CA ASP A 93 6.16 16.27 -4.28
C ASP A 93 5.16 17.00 -3.37
N LYS A 94 5.54 17.30 -2.13
CA LYS A 94 4.71 17.99 -1.16
C LYS A 94 4.41 19.43 -1.61
N GLU A 95 5.34 20.06 -2.32
CA GLU A 95 5.22 21.44 -2.81
C GLU A 95 4.39 21.55 -4.12
N SER A 96 4.14 20.42 -4.80
CA SER A 96 3.32 20.37 -6.01
C SER A 96 2.30 19.21 -5.93
N PRO A 97 1.19 19.40 -5.20
CA PRO A 97 0.14 18.39 -5.05
C PRO A 97 -0.67 18.15 -6.34
N GLN A 98 -0.51 19.03 -7.33
CA GLN A 98 -1.06 18.86 -8.67
C GLN A 98 -0.33 17.69 -9.33
N VAL A 99 -1.09 16.62 -9.60
CA VAL A 99 -0.72 15.40 -10.33
C VAL A 99 0.55 15.60 -11.14
N ASN A 100 1.69 15.11 -10.64
CA ASN A 100 2.83 14.89 -11.50
C ASN A 100 2.54 13.59 -12.26
N PRO A 101 2.25 13.62 -13.57
CA PRO A 101 1.92 12.42 -14.35
C PRO A 101 3.15 11.51 -14.59
N ASP A 102 4.34 11.88 -14.12
CA ASP A 102 5.60 11.23 -14.51
C ASP A 102 6.05 10.06 -13.61
N GLY A 103 5.20 9.57 -12.68
CA GLY A 103 5.63 8.55 -11.71
C GLY A 103 4.52 7.80 -10.98
N ASP A 104 3.60 7.21 -11.73
CA ASP A 104 2.66 6.21 -11.22
C ASP A 104 3.22 4.79 -11.41
N LEU A 105 3.18 4.00 -10.34
CA LEU A 105 3.57 2.59 -10.38
C LEU A 105 2.34 1.73 -10.20
N HIS A 106 2.12 0.80 -11.14
CA HIS A 106 0.94 -0.07 -11.18
C HIS A 106 1.30 -1.53 -11.02
N LEU A 107 0.48 -2.26 -10.28
CA LEU A 107 0.60 -3.70 -10.11
C LEU A 107 -0.78 -4.33 -10.00
N PHE A 108 -1.03 -5.37 -10.79
CA PHE A 108 -2.16 -6.28 -10.59
C PHE A 108 -1.77 -7.43 -9.66
N PHE A 109 -2.69 -7.89 -8.83
CA PHE A 109 -2.42 -8.97 -7.87
C PHE A 109 -3.63 -9.89 -7.66
N ASP A 110 -3.36 -11.11 -7.18
CA ASP A 110 -4.38 -11.98 -6.57
C ASP A 110 -4.43 -11.67 -5.06
N PRO A 111 -5.51 -11.07 -4.54
CA PRO A 111 -5.64 -10.75 -3.12
C PRO A 111 -5.74 -12.00 -2.23
N GLY A 112 -6.13 -13.15 -2.79
CA GLY A 112 -6.54 -14.31 -2.01
C GLY A 112 -7.75 -14.03 -1.10
N SER A 113 -8.05 -14.97 -0.21
CA SER A 113 -9.12 -14.84 0.80
C SER A 113 -8.52 -14.75 2.19
N HIS A 114 -8.94 -13.78 2.98
CA HIS A 114 -8.64 -13.82 4.41
C HIS A 114 -9.56 -12.93 5.24
N GLN A 115 -9.92 -13.39 6.44
CA GLN A 115 -10.50 -12.55 7.49
C GLN A 115 -9.52 -12.41 8.64
N PRO A 116 -9.38 -11.21 9.25
CA PRO A 116 -8.61 -11.09 10.47
C PRO A 116 -9.28 -11.82 11.64
N ALA A 117 -8.59 -12.78 12.26
CA ALA A 117 -8.60 -12.84 13.73
C ALA A 117 -7.73 -11.68 14.21
N SER A 118 -8.30 -10.75 14.99
CA SER A 118 -7.71 -9.49 15.49
C SER A 118 -6.23 -9.22 15.11
N GLY A 119 -5.97 -8.22 14.26
CA GLY A 119 -4.60 -7.83 13.87
C GLY A 119 -4.50 -7.53 12.37
N CYS A 120 -3.39 -7.89 11.73
CA CYS A 120 -3.17 -7.73 10.28
C CYS A 120 -3.04 -9.05 9.50
N PRO A 121 -4.13 -9.83 9.33
CA PRO A 121 -4.11 -11.10 8.63
C PRO A 121 -4.80 -10.86 7.28
N TYR A 122 -3.97 -10.55 6.30
CA TYR A 122 -4.31 -10.42 4.88
C TYR A 122 -3.03 -10.73 4.11
N HIS A 123 -3.12 -11.08 2.84
CA HIS A 123 -1.95 -11.50 2.09
C HIS A 123 -1.13 -10.28 1.65
N GLU A 124 0.18 -10.34 1.86
CA GLU A 124 1.07 -9.40 1.18
C GLU A 124 1.03 -9.71 -0.30
N VAL A 125 0.51 -8.78 -1.09
CA VAL A 125 0.35 -8.89 -2.55
C VAL A 125 1.49 -8.22 -3.30
N GLY A 126 2.20 -7.32 -2.62
CA GLY A 126 3.34 -6.62 -3.17
C GLY A 126 4.08 -5.81 -2.10
N SER A 127 5.01 -4.99 -2.55
CA SER A 127 5.68 -4.05 -1.67
C SER A 127 6.25 -2.87 -2.43
N VAL A 128 6.27 -1.71 -1.78
CA VAL A 128 7.05 -0.55 -2.20
C VAL A 128 8.42 -0.62 -1.55
N GLN A 129 9.47 -0.60 -2.35
CA GLN A 129 10.85 -0.42 -1.89
C GLN A 129 11.27 1.02 -2.06
N ILE A 130 11.81 1.60 -1.00
CA ILE A 130 12.37 2.94 -0.98
C ILE A 130 13.88 2.81 -0.71
N VAL A 131 14.68 3.23 -1.68
CA VAL A 131 16.15 3.26 -1.58
C VAL A 131 16.61 4.70 -1.66
N ARG A 132 17.23 5.19 -0.58
CA ARG A 132 17.78 6.53 -0.51
C ARG A 132 19.29 6.50 -0.59
N THR A 133 19.84 7.39 -1.40
CA THR A 133 21.27 7.68 -1.46
C THR A 133 21.46 9.18 -1.23
N ALA A 134 22.72 9.62 -1.15
CA ALA A 134 23.03 11.05 -1.08
C ALA A 134 22.59 11.83 -2.34
N LYS A 135 22.30 11.15 -3.46
CA LYS A 135 22.03 11.77 -4.77
C LYS A 135 20.61 11.59 -5.26
N TYR A 136 19.92 10.53 -4.82
CA TYR A 136 18.57 10.22 -5.29
C TYR A 136 17.79 9.38 -4.29
N THR A 137 16.47 9.45 -4.40
CA THR A 137 15.52 8.50 -3.81
C THR A 137 14.90 7.70 -4.95
N ARG A 138 15.02 6.37 -4.89
CA ARG A 138 14.35 5.45 -5.82
C ARG A 138 13.20 4.77 -5.10
N ILE A 139 12.02 4.84 -5.72
CA ILE A 139 10.82 4.14 -5.29
C ILE A 139 10.52 3.07 -6.32
N THR A 140 10.26 1.84 -5.87
CA THR A 140 10.01 0.69 -6.75
C THR A 140 8.83 -0.09 -6.23
N LEU A 141 7.86 -0.36 -7.09
CA LEU A 141 6.74 -1.24 -6.80
C LEU A 141 7.11 -2.66 -7.23
N MET A 142 7.02 -3.60 -6.30
CA MET A 142 7.31 -5.01 -6.56
C MET A 142 6.07 -5.85 -6.29
N GLY A 143 5.66 -6.62 -7.29
CA GLY A 143 4.66 -7.68 -7.10
C GLY A 143 5.23 -8.87 -6.35
N LYS A 144 4.40 -9.54 -5.56
CA LYS A 144 4.73 -10.86 -5.03
C LYS A 144 4.33 -11.88 -6.09
N TYR A 145 5.33 -12.48 -6.76
CA TYR A 145 5.08 -13.55 -7.73
C TYR A 145 4.43 -14.74 -7.03
N PHE A 146 3.21 -15.10 -7.45
CA PHE A 146 2.65 -16.42 -7.17
C PHE A 146 3.16 -17.37 -8.26
N GLN A 147 3.86 -18.43 -7.85
CA GLN A 147 4.07 -19.58 -8.73
C GLN A 147 2.72 -20.26 -8.90
N TRP A 148 2.32 -20.44 -10.17
CA TRP A 148 1.12 -21.20 -10.55
C TRP A 148 1.38 -22.70 -10.37
#